data_AF-A0A1V5BFM4-F1
#
_entry.id   AF-A0A1V5BFM4-F1
#
_cell.length_a   1.000
_cell.length_b   1.000
_cell.length_c   1.000
_cell.angle_alpha   90.00
_cell.angle_beta   90.00
_cell.angle_gamma   90.00
#
_symmetry.space_group_name_H-M   'P 1'
#
loop_
_entity.id
_entity.type
_entity.pdbx_description
1 polymer ?
#
loop_
_entity_poly.entity_id
_entity_poly.type
_entity_poly.pdbx_seq_one_letter_code
_entity_poly.pdbx_strand_id
1 'polypeptide(L)'
;MQLLAEPIEAAPQPLQVRIDFLESIIARQSEKITALEATASHQEENLLIQLRLIHELKEKAKRSPGKTELSRAEKIERYLAARPDHKATFETLKGYLQIDNVRLNEAITTLMSTHPGGYTIQKAQTGDKRKKILIMLPK
;
A
#
# COMPACT_ATOMS: atom_id res chain seq x y z
N MET A 1 9.71 -77.32 21.25
CA MET A 1 8.81 -76.32 20.65
C MET A 1 9.10 -75.01 21.36
N GLN A 2 10.06 -74.19 20.88
CA GLN A 2 9.80 -73.08 19.94
C GLN A 2 8.53 -72.32 20.35
N LEU A 3 8.72 -71.23 21.11
CA LEU A 3 8.72 -69.83 20.62
C LEU A 3 7.28 -69.34 20.37
N LEU A 4 6.97 -68.14 20.86
CA LEU A 4 5.81 -67.29 20.54
C LEU A 4 4.59 -67.25 21.51
N ALA A 5 4.76 -67.38 22.83
CA ALA A 5 3.66 -67.07 23.76
C ALA A 5 3.77 -65.70 24.46
N GLU A 6 4.93 -65.05 24.47
CA GLU A 6 5.10 -63.69 24.98
C GLU A 6 5.93 -62.91 23.95
N PRO A 7 5.31 -62.06 23.12
CA PRO A 7 5.12 -60.66 23.53
C PRO A 7 3.88 -59.99 22.88
N ILE A 8 2.72 -60.65 22.83
CA ILE A 8 1.50 -60.04 22.23
C ILE A 8 0.66 -59.31 23.28
N GLU A 9 0.67 -59.73 24.55
CA GLU A 9 -0.16 -59.11 25.60
C GLU A 9 0.44 -57.87 26.28
N ALA A 10 1.76 -57.66 26.19
CA ALA A 10 2.42 -56.48 26.79
C ALA A 10 2.55 -55.28 25.82
N ALA A 11 2.37 -55.50 24.52
CA ALA A 11 2.43 -54.46 23.48
C ALA A 11 1.24 -53.46 23.45
N PRO A 12 -0.01 -53.82 23.85
CA PRO A 12 -1.15 -52.91 23.76
C PRO A 12 -1.06 -51.71 24.72
N GLN A 13 -0.51 -51.89 25.93
CA GLN A 13 -0.53 -50.83 26.94
C GLN A 13 0.39 -49.63 26.62
N PRO A 14 1.65 -49.84 26.16
CA PRO A 14 2.50 -48.72 25.73
C PRO A 14 1.92 -47.97 24.52
N LEU A 15 1.24 -48.68 23.62
CA LEU A 15 0.56 -48.07 22.48
C LEU A 15 -0.66 -47.26 22.92
N GLN A 16 -1.47 -47.75 23.86
CA GLN A 16 -2.61 -47.02 24.39
C GLN A 16 -2.18 -45.73 25.10
N VAL A 17 -1.16 -45.80 25.96
CA VAL A 17 -0.60 -44.61 26.63
C VAL A 17 -0.10 -43.59 25.60
N ARG A 18 0.52 -44.05 24.51
CA ARG A 18 0.97 -43.18 23.43
C ARG A 18 -0.20 -42.57 22.67
N ILE A 19 -1.28 -43.31 22.44
CA ILE A 19 -2.52 -42.83 21.81
C ILE A 19 -3.14 -41.74 22.68
N ASP A 20 -3.38 -42.00 23.97
CA ASP A 20 -3.96 -41.02 24.90
C ASP A 20 -3.12 -39.73 24.97
N PHE A 21 -1.80 -39.87 24.99
CA PHE A 21 -0.89 -38.73 24.96
C PHE A 21 -0.99 -37.93 23.65
N LEU A 22 -1.05 -38.61 22.50
CA LEU A 22 -1.21 -37.95 21.20
C LEU A 22 -2.57 -37.27 21.08
N GLU A 23 -3.65 -37.89 21.57
CA GLU A 23 -4.99 -37.30 21.62
C GLU A 23 -5.00 -36.03 22.48
N SER A 24 -4.30 -36.04 23.63
CA SER A 24 -4.15 -34.84 24.47
C SER A 24 -3.41 -33.70 23.75
N ILE A 25 -2.39 -34.02 22.96
CA ILE A 25 -1.66 -33.03 22.15
C ILE A 25 -2.58 -32.48 21.06
N ILE A 26 -3.33 -33.34 20.36
CA ILE A 26 -4.27 -32.94 19.31
C ILE A 26 -5.35 -32.01 19.87
N ALA A 27 -5.89 -32.32 21.05
CA ALA A 27 -6.88 -31.47 21.72
C ALA A 27 -6.29 -30.07 22.00
N ARG A 28 -5.11 -30.01 22.62
CA ARG A 28 -4.43 -28.74 22.93
C ARG A 28 -4.05 -27.95 21.68
N GLN A 29 -3.64 -28.63 20.60
CA GLN A 29 -3.32 -27.99 19.33
C GLN A 29 -4.59 -27.44 18.67
N SER A 30 -5.70 -28.19 18.69
CA SER A 30 -6.99 -27.73 18.18
C SER A 30 -7.47 -26.47 18.89
N GLU A 31 -7.40 -26.45 20.23
CA GLU A 31 -7.72 -25.25 21.03
C GLU A 31 -6.86 -24.05 20.63
N LYS A 32 -5.54 -24.27 20.45
CA LYS A 32 -4.62 -23.22 20.03
C LYS A 32 -4.94 -22.72 18.62
N ILE A 33 -5.28 -23.61 17.69
CA ILE A 33 -5.67 -23.23 16.32
C ILE A 33 -6.92 -22.36 16.36
N THR A 34 -7.97 -22.78 17.08
CA THR A 34 -9.20 -21.98 17.20
C THR A 34 -8.93 -20.60 17.80
N ALA A 35 -8.08 -20.50 18.82
CA ALA A 35 -7.71 -19.21 19.41
C ALA A 35 -6.93 -18.31 18.44
N LEU A 36 -6.03 -18.90 17.63
CA LEU A 36 -5.28 -18.17 16.61
C LEU A 36 -6.18 -17.71 15.46
N GLU A 37 -7.11 -18.55 15.02
CA GLU A 37 -8.10 -18.22 13.98
C GLU A 37 -9.01 -17.06 14.43
N ALA A 38 -9.51 -17.11 15.68
CA ALA A 38 -10.29 -16.02 16.25
C ALA A 38 -9.49 -14.70 16.32
N THR A 39 -8.21 -14.78 16.70
CA THR A 39 -7.33 -13.60 16.73
C THR A 39 -7.10 -13.03 15.33
N ALA A 40 -6.85 -13.89 14.34
CA ALA A 40 -6.64 -13.49 12.96
C ALA A 40 -7.90 -12.82 12.38
N SER A 41 -9.07 -13.39 12.63
CA SER A 41 -10.35 -12.81 12.21
C SER A 41 -10.59 -11.43 12.82
N HIS A 42 -10.32 -11.26 14.12
CA HIS A 42 -10.45 -9.96 14.78
C HIS A 42 -9.44 -8.92 14.24
N GLN A 43 -8.21 -9.34 13.93
CA GLN A 43 -7.20 -8.47 13.32
C GLN A 43 -7.61 -8.03 11.91
N GLU A 44 -8.14 -8.94 11.10
CA GLU A 44 -8.63 -8.62 9.75
C GLU A 44 -9.75 -7.57 9.80
N GLU A 45 -10.74 -7.75 10.67
CA GLU A 45 -11.82 -6.79 10.85
C GLU A 45 -11.31 -5.41 11.28
N ASN A 46 -10.40 -5.37 12.27
CA ASN A 46 -9.78 -4.12 12.72
C ASN A 46 -9.01 -3.42 11.59
N LEU A 47 -8.27 -4.17 10.78
CA LEU A 47 -7.53 -3.61 9.64
C LEU A 47 -8.49 -3.02 8.61
N LEU A 48 -9.60 -3.69 8.31
CA LEU A 48 -10.62 -3.17 7.40
C LEU A 48 -11.25 -1.88 7.92
N ILE A 49 -11.58 -1.81 9.21
CA ILE A 49 -12.11 -0.60 9.85
C ILE A 49 -11.10 0.55 9.77
N GLN A 50 -9.83 0.28 10.09
CA GLN A 50 -8.78 1.29 10.00
C GLN A 50 -8.58 1.81 8.57
N LEU A 51 -8.60 0.92 7.58
CA LEU A 51 -8.49 1.32 6.17
C LEU A 51 -9.66 2.21 5.75
N ARG A 52 -10.89 1.89 6.16
CA ARG A 52 -12.08 2.72 5.91
C ARG A 52 -11.97 4.08 6.57
N LEU A 53 -11.57 4.14 7.84
CA LEU A 53 -11.38 5.39 8.57
C LEU A 53 -10.30 6.26 7.92
N ILE A 54 -9.16 5.68 7.55
CA ILE A 54 -8.09 6.41 6.85
C ILE A 54 -8.60 6.97 5.52
N HIS A 55 -9.38 6.19 4.77
CA HIS A 55 -9.99 6.65 3.53
C HIS A 55 -10.93 7.85 3.78
N GLU A 56 -11.86 7.73 4.73
CA GLU A 56 -12.78 8.82 5.07
C GLU A 56 -12.06 10.09 5.55
N LEU A 57 -11.04 9.94 6.39
CA LEU A 57 -10.24 11.07 6.87
C LEU A 57 -9.50 11.75 5.71
N LYS A 58 -8.97 10.96 4.77
CA LYS A 58 -8.34 11.49 3.56
C LYS A 58 -9.34 12.25 2.70
N GLU A 59 -10.53 11.70 2.47
CA GLU A 59 -11.57 12.38 1.68
C GLU A 59 -12.04 13.66 2.37
N LYS A 60 -12.28 13.65 3.69
CA LYS A 60 -12.66 14.85 4.45
C LYS A 60 -11.55 15.91 4.46
N ALA A 61 -10.29 15.50 4.44
CA ALA A 61 -9.15 16.41 4.38
C ALA A 61 -8.90 16.97 2.97
N LYS A 62 -9.49 16.40 1.90
CA LYS A 62 -9.42 16.99 0.57
C LYS A 62 -10.20 18.30 0.55
N ARG A 63 -9.49 19.42 0.65
CA ARG A 63 -10.04 20.73 0.30
C ARG A 63 -10.07 20.88 -1.22
N SER A 64 -11.13 21.49 -1.73
CA SER A 64 -11.14 21.97 -3.12
C SER A 64 -10.00 22.97 -3.32
N PRO A 65 -9.28 22.91 -4.45
CA PRO A 65 -8.24 23.87 -4.74
C PRO A 65 -8.79 25.31 -4.73
N GLY A 66 -8.09 26.21 -4.07
CA GLY A 66 -8.43 27.63 -4.08
C GLY A 66 -8.16 28.27 -5.44
N LYS A 67 -8.72 29.47 -5.68
CA LYS A 67 -8.55 30.23 -6.94
C LYS A 67 -7.07 30.38 -7.36
N THR A 68 -6.19 30.61 -6.40
CA THR A 68 -4.74 30.76 -6.65
C THR A 68 -4.08 29.46 -7.06
N GLU A 69 -4.51 28.32 -6.52
CA GLU A 69 -3.98 27.00 -6.87
C GLU A 69 -4.41 26.61 -8.29
N LEU A 70 -5.68 26.85 -8.64
CA LEU A 70 -6.18 26.68 -10.00
C LEU A 70 -5.42 27.55 -11.00
N SER A 71 -5.23 28.84 -10.69
CA SER A 71 -4.48 29.75 -11.56
C SER A 71 -3.02 29.30 -11.77
N ARG A 72 -2.37 28.75 -10.74
CA ARG A 72 -1.01 28.20 -10.87
C ARG A 72 -1.00 26.92 -11.71
N ALA A 73 -1.98 26.02 -11.53
CA ALA A 73 -2.13 24.82 -12.33
C ALA A 73 -2.32 25.17 -13.82
N GLU A 74 -3.21 26.11 -14.14
CA GLU A 74 -3.41 26.61 -15.51
C GLU A 74 -2.13 27.20 -16.13
N LYS A 75 -1.32 27.92 -15.34
CA LYS A 75 -0.03 28.43 -15.81
C LYS A 75 0.95 27.31 -16.14
N ILE A 76 0.99 26.24 -15.33
CA ILE A 76 1.81 25.06 -15.62
C ILE A 76 1.34 24.39 -16.90
N GLU A 77 0.04 24.18 -17.06
CA GLU A 77 -0.55 23.59 -18.26
C GLU A 77 -0.17 24.37 -19.52
N ARG A 78 -0.40 25.69 -19.53
CA ARG A 78 -0.02 26.55 -20.65
C ARG A 78 1.47 26.50 -20.95
N TYR A 79 2.30 26.48 -19.90
CA TYR A 79 3.74 26.40 -20.04
C TYR A 79 4.17 25.08 -20.69
N LEU A 80 3.59 23.94 -20.30
CA LEU A 80 3.90 22.65 -20.90
C LEU A 80 3.34 22.52 -22.33
N ALA A 81 2.13 23.00 -22.58
CA ALA A 81 1.51 22.96 -23.91
C ALA A 81 2.30 23.77 -24.95
N ALA A 82 2.90 24.89 -24.54
CA ALA A 82 3.72 25.73 -25.42
C ALA A 82 5.10 25.13 -25.74
N ARG A 83 5.53 24.08 -25.03
CA ARG A 83 6.83 23.46 -25.24
C ARG A 83 6.77 22.34 -26.28
N PRO A 84 7.77 22.23 -27.17
CA PRO A 84 7.81 21.15 -28.16
C PRO A 84 7.88 19.75 -27.55
N ASP A 85 8.50 19.62 -26.37
CA ASP A 85 8.68 18.36 -25.67
C ASP A 85 7.57 18.05 -24.66
N HIS A 86 6.64 19.00 -24.43
CA HIS A 86 5.58 18.93 -23.43
C HIS A 86 6.06 18.58 -22.01
N LYS A 87 7.32 18.89 -21.69
CA LYS A 87 8.00 18.44 -20.46
C LYS A 87 8.71 19.60 -19.79
N ALA A 88 8.69 19.64 -18.46
CA ALA A 88 9.49 20.59 -17.69
C ALA A 88 9.99 19.98 -16.38
N THR A 89 11.19 20.36 -15.95
CA THR A 89 11.68 19.97 -14.62
C THR A 89 10.95 20.76 -13.54
N PHE A 90 10.87 20.20 -12.34
CA PHE A 90 10.28 20.89 -11.18
C PHE A 90 11.04 22.19 -10.87
N GLU A 91 12.36 22.22 -11.05
CA GLU A 91 13.18 23.43 -10.86
C GLU A 91 12.81 24.53 -11.88
N THR A 92 12.60 24.15 -13.14
CA THR A 92 12.17 25.09 -14.18
C THR A 92 10.79 25.66 -13.87
N LEU A 93 9.83 24.82 -13.47
CA LEU A 93 8.49 25.27 -13.10
C LEU A 93 8.50 26.16 -11.85
N LYS A 94 9.32 25.81 -10.85
CA LYS A 94 9.55 26.62 -9.66
C LYS A 94 10.03 28.03 -10.02
N GLY A 95 11.03 28.12 -10.90
CA GLY A 95 11.59 29.40 -11.37
C GLY A 95 10.57 30.19 -12.19
N TYR A 96 9.86 29.53 -13.11
CA TYR A 96 8.83 30.15 -13.95
C TYR A 96 7.68 30.74 -13.14
N LEU A 97 7.23 30.04 -12.09
CA LEU A 97 6.14 30.49 -11.23
C LEU A 97 6.59 31.38 -10.07
N GLN A 98 7.90 31.46 -9.79
CA GLN A 98 8.50 32.16 -8.64
C GLN A 98 7.89 31.73 -7.30
N ILE A 99 7.78 30.42 -7.07
CA ILE A 99 7.19 29.83 -5.86
C ILE A 99 8.16 28.88 -5.15
N ASP A 100 7.84 28.49 -3.92
CA ASP A 100 8.54 27.44 -3.18
C ASP A 100 8.10 26.02 -3.64
N ASN A 101 8.78 25.00 -3.11
CA ASN A 101 8.49 23.61 -3.44
C ASN A 101 7.11 23.14 -2.96
N VAL A 102 6.61 23.70 -1.86
CA VAL A 102 5.31 23.31 -1.28
C VAL A 102 4.21 23.75 -2.22
N ARG A 103 4.20 25.04 -2.59
CA ARG A 103 3.23 25.63 -3.52
C ARG A 103 3.32 25.04 -4.92
N LEU A 104 4.51 24.65 -5.37
CA LEU A 104 4.67 23.94 -6.63
C LEU A 104 4.01 22.57 -6.57
N ASN A 105 4.26 21.79 -5.52
CA ASN A 105 3.64 20.48 -5.36
C ASN A 105 2.10 20.59 -5.25
N GLU A 106 1.58 21.60 -4.55
CA GLU A 106 0.15 21.90 -4.52
C GLU A 106 -0.40 22.15 -5.93
N ALA A 107 0.24 23.04 -6.70
CA ALA A 107 -0.21 23.36 -8.06
C ALA A 107 -0.16 22.16 -9.01
N ILE A 108 0.89 21.33 -8.94
CA ILE A 108 0.98 20.09 -9.73
C ILE A 108 -0.09 19.09 -9.29
N THR A 109 -0.35 18.95 -7.99
CA THR A 109 -1.41 18.07 -7.47
C THR A 109 -2.79 18.53 -7.93
N THR A 110 -3.07 19.83 -7.89
CA THR A 110 -4.28 20.42 -8.45
C THR A 110 -4.39 20.12 -9.94
N LEU A 111 -3.35 20.38 -10.73
CA LEU A 111 -3.34 20.12 -12.17
C LEU A 111 -3.68 18.66 -12.50
N MET A 112 -3.03 17.71 -11.83
CA MET A 112 -3.24 16.27 -12.04
C MET A 112 -4.64 15.81 -11.59
N SER A 113 -5.20 16.45 -10.56
CA SER A 113 -6.56 16.14 -10.07
C SER A 113 -7.64 16.69 -11.01
N THR A 114 -7.43 17.87 -11.59
CA THR A 114 -8.33 18.49 -12.56
C THR A 114 -8.30 17.79 -13.92
N HIS A 115 -7.16 17.19 -14.29
CA HIS A 115 -6.99 16.45 -15.54
C HIS A 115 -6.48 15.02 -15.27
N PRO A 116 -7.32 14.12 -14.75
CA PRO A 116 -6.92 12.75 -14.47
C PRO A 116 -6.38 12.06 -15.73
N GLY A 117 -5.16 11.52 -15.64
CA GLY A 117 -4.49 10.85 -16.76
C GLY A 117 -3.84 11.76 -17.81
N GLY A 118 -3.97 13.10 -17.70
CA GLY A 118 -3.36 14.03 -18.65
C GLY A 118 -1.88 14.34 -18.39
N TYR A 119 -1.35 13.94 -17.23
CA TYR A 119 0.00 14.31 -16.79
C TYR A 119 0.68 13.15 -16.05
N THR A 120 2.00 13.07 -16.15
CA THR A 120 2.81 12.11 -15.40
C THR A 120 4.10 12.72 -14.87
N ILE A 121 4.61 12.18 -13.77
CA ILE A 121 5.88 12.60 -13.15
C ILE A 121 6.91 11.51 -13.36
N GLN A 122 8.03 11.86 -13.99
CA GLN A 122 9.15 10.95 -14.20
C GLN A 122 10.42 11.50 -13.54
N LYS A 123 11.38 10.63 -13.23
CA LYS A 123 12.74 11.05 -12.88
C LYS A 123 13.49 11.42 -14.15
N ALA A 124 14.39 12.39 -14.05
CA ALA A 124 15.28 12.73 -15.15
C ALA A 124 16.07 11.49 -15.58
N GLN A 125 16.00 11.16 -16.88
CA GLN A 125 16.71 10.01 -17.45
C GLN A 125 18.18 10.31 -17.71
N THR A 126 18.51 11.58 -17.97
CA THR A 126 19.86 12.09 -18.21
C THR A 126 20.23 13.14 -17.16
N GLY A 127 21.51 13.18 -16.78
CA GLY A 127 21.99 14.09 -15.71
C GLY A 127 21.59 13.63 -14.29
N ASP A 128 21.22 14.58 -13.43
CA ASP A 128 20.85 14.29 -12.04
C ASP A 128 19.48 13.58 -11.96
N LYS A 129 19.53 12.26 -11.73
CA LYS A 129 18.37 11.37 -11.59
C LYS A 129 17.47 11.66 -10.38
N ARG A 130 17.89 12.56 -9.48
CA ARG A 130 17.04 13.04 -8.36
C ARG A 130 15.99 14.04 -8.83
N LYS A 131 16.22 14.68 -9.98
CA LYS A 131 15.30 15.69 -10.52
C LYS A 131 14.02 15.04 -11.04
N LYS A 132 12.89 15.67 -10.70
CA LYS A 132 11.57 15.29 -11.20
C LYS A 132 11.21 16.13 -12.43
N ILE A 133 10.60 15.48 -13.40
CA ILE A 133 10.12 16.07 -14.64
C ILE A 133 8.61 15.83 -14.70
N LEU A 134 7.85 16.90 -14.89
CA LEU A 134 6.43 16.85 -15.19
C LEU A 134 6.27 16.77 -16.72
N ILE A 135 5.43 15.83 -17.16
CA ILE A 135 5.19 15.55 -18.57
C ILE A 135 3.68 15.67 -18.80
N MET A 136 3.29 16.48 -19.78
CA MET A 136 1.93 16.50 -20.32
C MET A 136 1.80 15.39 -21.37
N LEU A 137 0.77 14.56 -21.23
CA LEU A 137 0.48 13.46 -22.13
C LEU A 137 -0.45 13.95 -23.25
N PRO A 138 -0.31 13.38 -24.47
CA PRO A 138 -1.24 13.69 -25.56
C PRO A 138 -2.66 13.27 -25.18
N LYS A 139 -3.64 14.06 -25.64
CA LYS A 139 -5.08 13.81 -25.45
C LYS A 139 -5.57 12.65 -26.30
#